data_AF-A0AA91PD16-F1
#
_entry.id   AF-A0AA91PD16-F1
#
_cell.length_a   1.000
_cell.length_b   1.000
_cell.length_c   1.000
_cell.angle_alpha   90.00
_cell.angle_beta   90.00
_cell.angle_gamma   90.00
#
_symmetry.space_group_name_H-M   'P 1'
#
loop_
_entity.id
_entity.type
_entity.pdbx_description
1 polymer ?
#
loop_
_entity_poly.entity_id
_entity_poly.type
_entity_poly.pdbx_seq_one_letter_code
_entity_poly.pdbx_strand_id
1 'polypeptide(L)'
;MFVDDPAQAWVTCRGAEPGGEVTMNIVFARPVRLQSATVVPGWNYVEPDGVDEWAQRPLVTKVRWNVDGRRFVQNIGPERAGSVSTFPSGGVDVDRTMSMTILDADAGWADARDDGEVAIGRIVLKGVELQPRR
;
A
#
# COMPACT_ATOMS: atom_id res chain seq x y z
N MET A 1 -2.32 11.39 -3.33
CA MET A 1 -2.84 10.95 -4.65
C MET A 1 -1.77 10.04 -5.23
N PHE A 2 -2.08 8.79 -5.58
CA PHE A 2 -1.14 7.99 -6.37
C PHE A 2 -1.28 8.45 -7.83
N VAL A 3 -0.36 9.30 -8.25
CA VAL A 3 -0.14 9.64 -9.65
C VAL A 3 0.69 8.53 -10.28
N ASP A 4 0.57 8.32 -11.59
CA ASP A 4 1.46 7.41 -12.34
C ASP A 4 2.81 8.11 -12.61
N ASP A 5 3.39 8.69 -11.55
CA ASP A 5 4.68 9.38 -11.54
C ASP A 5 5.60 8.63 -10.58
N PRO A 6 6.65 7.94 -11.08
CA PRO A 6 7.57 7.18 -10.24
C PRO A 6 8.36 8.08 -9.28
N ALA A 7 8.49 9.38 -9.56
CA ALA A 7 9.14 10.34 -8.67
C ALA A 7 8.29 10.69 -7.44
N GLN A 8 7.08 10.11 -7.28
CA GLN A 8 6.24 10.30 -6.11
C GLN A 8 5.98 8.97 -5.41
N ALA A 9 6.10 8.99 -4.08
CA ALA A 9 5.68 7.90 -3.22
C ALA A 9 4.85 8.45 -2.06
N TRP A 10 3.98 7.63 -1.50
CA TRP A 10 3.41 7.92 -0.19
C TRP A 10 4.42 7.53 0.88
N VAL A 11 5.18 8.53 1.35
CA VAL A 11 6.12 8.39 2.45
C VAL A 11 5.40 8.74 3.74
N THR A 12 5.59 7.92 4.77
CA THR A 12 5.04 8.15 6.09
C THR A 12 6.07 7.80 7.13
N CYS A 13 6.23 8.67 8.13
CA CYS A 13 6.94 8.31 9.34
C CYS A 13 6.13 7.19 10.03
N ARG A 14 6.76 6.07 10.37
CA ARG A 14 6.29 5.25 11.48
C ARG A 14 6.33 6.20 12.67
N GLY A 15 5.19 6.47 13.30
CA GLY A 15 5.16 7.33 14.47
C GLY A 15 5.91 6.65 15.61
N ALA A 16 7.23 6.87 15.68
CA ALA A 16 8.22 6.73 16.74
C ALA A 16 8.13 5.59 17.80
N GLU A 17 7.16 4.67 17.78
CA GLU A 17 7.03 3.63 18.81
C GLU A 17 6.61 2.26 18.23
N PRO A 18 7.02 1.15 18.88
CA PRO A 18 6.46 -0.17 18.63
C PRO A 18 4.93 -0.16 18.84
N GLY A 19 4.16 -0.29 17.75
CA GLY A 19 2.69 -0.26 17.79
C GLY A 19 2.03 0.93 17.08
N GLY A 20 2.79 1.85 16.47
CA GLY A 20 2.25 2.90 15.62
C GLY A 20 1.67 2.35 14.30
N GLU A 21 0.38 2.01 14.29
CA GLU A 21 -0.34 1.65 13.06
C GLU A 21 -0.52 2.89 12.16
N VAL A 22 0.10 2.91 10.98
CA VAL A 22 -0.15 3.96 9.97
C VAL A 22 -1.25 3.50 9.02
N THR A 23 -2.29 4.32 8.87
CA THR A 23 -3.45 4.00 8.01
C THR A 23 -3.67 5.03 6.91
N MET A 24 -3.77 4.53 5.67
CA MET A 24 -4.22 5.29 4.51
C MET A 24 -5.71 5.05 4.27
N ASN A 25 -6.48 6.13 4.11
CA ASN A 25 -7.88 6.07 3.69
C ASN A 25 -7.99 6.24 2.17
N ILE A 26 -8.81 5.40 1.54
CA ILE A 26 -9.09 5.39 0.10
C ILE A 26 -10.60 5.62 -0.07
N VAL A 27 -10.96 6.63 -0.85
CA VAL A 27 -12.35 7.02 -1.11
C VAL A 27 -12.65 6.80 -2.58
N PHE A 28 -13.72 6.05 -2.86
CA PHE A 28 -14.24 5.83 -4.20
C PHE A 28 -15.36 6.81 -4.51
N ALA A 29 -15.39 7.30 -5.75
CA ALA A 29 -16.45 8.19 -6.22
C ALA A 29 -17.79 7.46 -6.40
N ARG A 30 -17.75 6.13 -6.59
CA ARG A 30 -18.91 5.26 -6.78
C ARG A 30 -18.66 3.91 -6.11
N PRO A 31 -19.72 3.15 -5.78
CA PRO A 31 -19.57 1.80 -5.27
C PRO A 31 -18.81 0.90 -6.26
N VAL A 32 -17.90 0.08 -5.76
CA VAL A 32 -17.05 -0.81 -6.57
C VAL A 32 -17.01 -2.21 -5.97
N ARG A 33 -16.79 -3.22 -6.80
CA ARG A 33 -16.38 -4.55 -6.37
C ARG A 33 -14.92 -4.77 -6.72
N LEU A 34 -14.06 -4.80 -5.70
CA LEU A 34 -12.63 -5.02 -5.84
C LEU A 34 -12.33 -6.52 -5.87
N GLN A 35 -11.51 -6.94 -6.83
CA GLN A 35 -11.07 -8.32 -7.02
C GLN A 35 -9.67 -8.56 -6.46
N SER A 36 -8.77 -7.58 -6.61
CA SER A 36 -7.40 -7.69 -6.10
C SER A 36 -6.80 -6.32 -5.77
N ALA A 37 -5.76 -6.37 -4.94
CA ALA A 37 -4.89 -5.25 -4.64
C ALA A 37 -3.44 -5.62 -4.97
N THR A 38 -2.73 -4.71 -5.63
CA THR A 38 -1.28 -4.78 -5.82
C THR A 38 -0.64 -3.67 -4.99
N VAL A 39 0.38 -4.00 -4.20
CA VAL A 39 1.14 -3.05 -3.39
C VAL A 39 2.61 -3.15 -3.80
N VAL A 40 3.19 -2.03 -4.26
CA VAL A 40 4.63 -1.87 -4.44
C VAL A 40 5.16 -1.18 -3.18
N PRO A 41 5.86 -1.90 -2.28
CA PRO A 41 6.47 -1.29 -1.11
C PRO A 41 7.66 -0.42 -1.51
N GLY A 42 8.13 0.46 -0.61
CA GLY A 42 9.28 1.32 -0.86
C GLY A 42 8.99 2.43 -1.88
N TRP A 43 10.00 3.25 -2.15
CA TRP A 43 9.96 4.27 -3.20
C TRP A 43 10.75 3.76 -4.40
N ASN A 44 10.04 3.22 -5.40
CA ASN A 44 10.66 2.61 -6.58
C ASN A 44 11.12 3.69 -7.59
N TYR A 45 12.14 4.46 -7.20
CA TYR A 45 12.69 5.56 -7.97
C TYR A 45 14.19 5.66 -7.78
N VAL A 46 14.88 6.00 -8.85
CA VAL A 46 16.30 6.35 -8.82
C VAL A 46 16.40 7.81 -9.20
N GLU A 47 16.97 8.63 -8.33
CA GLU A 47 17.14 10.05 -8.53
C GLU A 47 18.12 10.34 -9.70
N PRO A 48 18.05 11.52 -10.32
CA PRO A 48 18.95 11.88 -11.42
C PRO A 48 20.44 11.86 -11.06
N ASP A 49 20.79 11.99 -9.77
CA ASP A 49 22.16 11.90 -9.25
C ASP A 49 22.61 10.45 -8.96
N GLY A 50 21.73 9.46 -9.15
CA GLY A 50 21.99 8.04 -8.99
C GLY A 50 21.57 7.46 -7.63
N VAL A 51 20.99 8.24 -6.74
CA VAL A 51 20.48 7.74 -5.45
C VAL A 51 19.26 6.84 -5.67
N ASP A 52 19.32 5.60 -5.21
CA ASP A 52 18.20 4.65 -5.27
C ASP A 52 17.34 4.74 -4.01
N GLU A 53 16.21 5.47 -4.11
CA GLU A 53 15.30 5.71 -2.98
C GLU A 53 14.65 4.43 -2.43
N TRP A 54 14.67 3.35 -3.21
CA TRP A 54 14.20 2.03 -2.77
C TRP A 54 15.04 1.47 -1.62
N ALA A 55 16.35 1.68 -1.67
CA ALA A 55 17.30 1.16 -0.70
C ALA A 55 17.41 2.05 0.56
N GLN A 56 16.80 3.24 0.54
CA GLN A 56 16.96 4.24 1.60
C GLN A 56 16.06 4.01 2.82
N ARG A 57 15.08 3.08 2.77
CA ARG A 57 14.08 2.89 3.85
C ARG A 57 13.69 1.42 4.03
N PRO A 58 13.21 1.01 5.22
CA PRO A 58 12.56 -0.29 5.41
C PRO A 58 11.41 -0.52 4.42
N LEU A 59 11.29 -1.76 3.95
CA LEU A 59 10.25 -2.14 3.00
C LEU A 59 9.07 -2.75 3.74
N VAL A 60 7.86 -2.30 3.40
CA VAL A 60 6.62 -2.81 3.98
C VAL A 60 6.45 -4.29 3.58
N THR A 61 6.30 -5.16 4.59
CA THR A 61 6.17 -6.62 4.42
C THR A 61 4.77 -7.12 4.76
N LYS A 62 3.93 -6.30 5.40
CA LYS A 62 2.57 -6.68 5.76
C LYS A 62 1.62 -5.50 5.86
N VAL A 63 0.45 -5.64 5.24
CA VAL A 63 -0.65 -4.67 5.34
C VAL A 63 -1.97 -5.34 5.68
N ARG A 64 -2.91 -4.54 6.19
CA ARG A 64 -4.30 -4.90 6.43
C ARG A 64 -5.22 -3.99 5.65
N TRP A 65 -6.04 -4.57 4.80
CA TRP A 65 -7.16 -3.88 4.16
C TRP A 65 -8.39 -3.96 5.07
N ASN A 66 -9.00 -2.81 5.36
CA ASN A 66 -10.27 -2.73 6.08
C ASN A 66 -11.36 -2.25 5.12
N VAL A 67 -12.42 -3.04 4.98
CA VAL A 67 -13.59 -2.74 4.13
C VAL A 67 -14.84 -3.13 4.90
N ASP A 68 -15.72 -2.18 5.20
CA ASP A 68 -17.02 -2.41 5.85
C ASP A 68 -16.94 -3.37 7.06
N GLY A 69 -15.95 -3.15 7.94
CA GLY A 69 -15.70 -3.96 9.14
C GLY A 69 -14.98 -5.29 8.90
N ARG A 70 -14.78 -5.69 7.64
CA ARG A 70 -13.99 -6.88 7.24
C ARG A 70 -12.52 -6.51 7.15
N ARG A 71 -11.66 -7.46 7.52
CA ARG A 71 -10.19 -7.31 7.51
C ARG A 71 -9.57 -8.35 6.60
N PHE A 72 -8.70 -7.91 5.70
CA PHE A 72 -7.94 -8.78 4.80
C PHE A 72 -6.45 -8.49 4.97
N VAL A 73 -5.70 -9.49 5.43
CA VAL A 73 -4.25 -9.36 5.61
C VAL A 73 -3.56 -9.76 4.31
N GLN A 74 -2.64 -8.92 3.85
CA GLN A 74 -1.77 -9.19 2.72
C GLN A 74 -0.32 -9.21 3.22
N ASN A 75 0.34 -10.35 3.09
CA ASN A 75 1.79 -10.43 3.20
C ASN A 75 2.40 -9.95 1.89
N ILE A 76 3.50 -9.20 1.98
CA ILE A 76 4.18 -8.58 0.85
C ILE A 76 5.58 -9.19 0.78
N GLY A 77 5.87 -9.89 -0.32
CA GLY A 77 7.24 -10.12 -0.76
C GLY A 77 7.76 -8.81 -1.32
N PRO A 78 8.77 -8.18 -0.69
CA PRO A 78 9.15 -6.81 -1.03
C PRO A 78 9.98 -6.76 -2.32
N GLU A 79 9.28 -6.84 -3.44
CA GLU A 79 9.83 -6.78 -4.80
C GLU A 79 9.36 -5.51 -5.52
N ARG A 80 10.21 -4.97 -6.41
CA ARG A 80 9.88 -3.77 -7.21
C ARG A 80 8.66 -3.94 -8.12
N ALA A 81 8.33 -5.18 -8.49
CA ALA A 81 7.12 -5.51 -9.25
C ALA A 81 5.83 -5.40 -8.43
N GLY A 82 5.95 -5.40 -7.09
CA GLY A 82 4.84 -5.39 -6.15
C GLY A 82 4.25 -6.77 -5.83
N SER A 83 3.56 -6.85 -4.71
CA SER A 83 2.83 -8.04 -4.27
C SER A 83 1.35 -7.91 -4.60
N VAL A 84 0.78 -8.95 -5.21
CA VAL A 84 -0.65 -9.04 -5.56
C VAL A 84 -1.38 -9.93 -4.56
N SER A 85 -2.54 -9.47 -4.07
CA SER A 85 -3.45 -10.28 -3.26
C SER A 85 -4.87 -10.20 -3.81
N THR A 86 -5.54 -11.34 -3.89
CA THR A 86 -6.95 -11.43 -4.31
C THR A 86 -7.87 -11.39 -3.09
N PHE A 87 -8.95 -10.61 -3.18
CA PHE A 87 -9.98 -10.65 -2.14
C PHE A 87 -10.76 -11.97 -2.19
N PRO A 88 -11.17 -12.54 -1.03
CA PRO A 88 -11.94 -13.78 -0.96
C PRO A 88 -13.26 -13.75 -1.75
N SER A 89 -13.80 -14.92 -2.09
CA SER A 89 -15.12 -15.08 -2.75
C SER A 89 -15.27 -14.29 -4.06
N GLY A 90 -14.17 -14.09 -4.79
CA GLY A 90 -14.16 -13.36 -6.07
C GLY A 90 -14.34 -11.85 -5.95
N GLY A 91 -14.25 -11.30 -4.74
CA GLY A 91 -14.18 -9.85 -4.52
C GLY A 91 -14.84 -9.36 -3.24
N VAL A 92 -14.63 -8.08 -2.97
CA VAL A 92 -15.26 -7.33 -1.88
C VAL A 92 -15.94 -6.09 -2.44
N ASP A 93 -17.20 -5.88 -2.06
CA ASP A 93 -17.93 -4.66 -2.39
C ASP A 93 -17.48 -3.55 -1.44
N VAL A 94 -17.24 -2.36 -1.98
CA VAL A 94 -16.88 -1.15 -1.24
C VAL A 94 -17.87 -0.07 -1.66
N ASP A 95 -18.69 0.42 -0.72
CA ASP A 95 -19.70 1.43 -1.04
C ASP A 95 -19.05 2.82 -1.26
N ARG A 96 -18.12 3.21 -0.38
CA ARG A 96 -17.47 4.51 -0.45
C ARG A 96 -16.02 4.54 0.01
N THR A 97 -15.71 3.88 1.12
CA THR A 97 -14.39 4.01 1.76
C THR A 97 -13.81 2.65 2.12
N MET A 98 -12.51 2.51 1.89
CA MET A 98 -11.69 1.45 2.48
C MET A 98 -10.42 2.06 3.06
N SER A 99 -9.69 1.29 3.86
CA SER A 99 -8.38 1.72 4.34
C SER A 99 -7.34 0.62 4.23
N MET A 100 -6.08 1.05 4.14
CA MET A 100 -4.90 0.20 4.23
C MET A 100 -4.10 0.59 5.47
N THR A 101 -3.88 -0.35 6.38
CA THR A 101 -3.01 -0.17 7.54
C THR A 101 -1.70 -0.92 7.32
N ILE A 102 -0.57 -0.26 7.53
CA ILE A 102 0.75 -0.92 7.56
C ILE A 102 0.86 -1.66 8.90
N LEU A 103 1.11 -2.97 8.83
CA LEU A 103 1.25 -3.82 10.02
C LEU A 103 2.70 -4.15 10.31
N ASP A 104 3.53 -4.30 9.28
CA ASP A 104 4.92 -4.70 9.44
C ASP A 104 5.79 -4.19 8.28
N ALA A 105 7.06 -3.95 8.59
CA ALA A 105 8.09 -3.54 7.65
C ALA A 105 9.43 -4.09 8.11
N ASP A 106 10.26 -4.48 7.15
CA ASP A 106 11.57 -5.06 7.40
C ASP A 106 12.68 -4.12 6.92
N ALA A 107 13.65 -3.87 7.79
CA ALA A 107 14.86 -3.13 7.51
C ALA A 107 15.93 -4.11 6.97
N GLY A 108 15.60 -4.77 5.85
CA GLY A 108 16.44 -5.81 5.26
C GLY A 108 17.64 -5.31 4.44
N TRP A 109 17.99 -4.02 4.49
CA TRP A 109 18.96 -3.40 3.59
C TRP A 109 19.96 -2.53 4.35
N ALA A 110 21.25 -2.67 4.00
CA ALA A 110 22.37 -2.08 4.74
C ALA A 110 22.35 -0.54 4.84
N ASP A 111 21.64 0.12 3.91
CA ASP A 111 21.62 1.58 3.76
C ASP A 111 20.27 2.20 4.18
N ALA A 112 19.36 1.41 4.77
CA ALA A 112 18.08 1.92 5.23
C ALA A 112 18.28 2.96 6.35
N ARG A 113 17.67 4.14 6.19
CA ARG A 113 17.67 5.18 7.21
C ARG A 113 16.94 4.68 8.46
N ASP A 114 17.54 4.92 9.63
CA ASP A 114 16.95 4.63 10.94
C ASP A 114 16.12 5.82 11.45
N ASP A 115 15.35 6.43 10.55
CA ASP A 115 14.41 7.52 10.85
C ASP A 115 12.98 7.02 11.08
N GLY A 116 12.78 5.70 10.96
CA GLY A 116 11.48 5.06 11.09
C GLY A 116 10.54 5.33 9.92
N GLU A 117 11.00 5.86 8.79
CA GLU A 117 10.12 6.07 7.63
C GLU A 117 9.87 4.79 6.84
N VAL A 118 8.67 4.67 6.28
CA VAL A 118 8.35 3.68 5.26
C VAL A 118 7.67 4.35 4.08
N ALA A 119 7.80 3.74 2.90
CA ALA A 119 7.19 4.25 1.68
C ALA A 119 6.31 3.19 1.02
N ILE A 120 5.25 3.66 0.34
CA ILE A 120 4.48 2.90 -0.64
C ILE A 120 4.53 3.67 -1.95
N GLY A 121 5.23 3.12 -2.94
CA GLY A 121 5.40 3.76 -4.24
C GLY A 121 4.13 3.64 -5.10
N ARG A 122 3.42 2.51 -5.00
CA ARG A 122 2.22 2.28 -5.82
C ARG A 122 1.21 1.37 -5.15
N ILE A 123 -0.06 1.71 -5.32
CA ILE A 123 -1.19 0.83 -5.06
C ILE A 123 -2.04 0.72 -6.33
N VAL A 124 -2.38 -0.50 -6.73
CA VAL A 124 -3.33 -0.76 -7.83
C VAL A 124 -4.47 -1.60 -7.28
N LEU A 125 -5.69 -1.05 -7.34
CA LEU A 125 -6.92 -1.76 -6.99
C LEU A 125 -7.65 -2.14 -8.28
N LYS A 126 -7.78 -3.45 -8.53
CA LYS A 126 -8.48 -3.97 -9.70
C LYS A 126 -9.89 -4.37 -9.29
N GLY A 127 -10.88 -3.91 -10.03
CA GLY A 127 -12.29 -4.19 -9.75
C GLY A 127 -13.21 -3.68 -10.85
N VAL A 128 -14.50 -3.72 -10.57
CA VAL A 128 -15.55 -3.17 -11.43
C VAL A 128 -16.41 -2.19 -10.64
N GLU A 129 -16.90 -1.15 -11.31
CA GLU A 129 -17.94 -0.29 -10.73
C GLU A 129 -19.24 -1.10 -10.56
N LEU A 130 -19.88 -0.95 -9.40
CA LEU A 130 -21.19 -1.52 -9.16
C LEU A 130 -22.24 -0.56 -9.71
N GLN A 131 -23.15 -1.07 -10.55
CA GLN A 131 -24.27 -0.27 -11.01
C GLN A 131 -25.18 0.09 -9.84
N PRO A 132 -25.78 1.30 -9.83
CA PRO A 132 -26.80 1.64 -8.85
C PRO A 132 -27.91 0.60 -8.86
N ARG A 133 -28.33 0.12 -7.68
CA ARG A 133 -29.56 -0.67 -7.57
C ARG A 133 -30.72 0.24 -8.01
N ARG A 134 -31.42 -0.16 -9.08
CA ARG A 134 -32.64 0.51 -9.54
C ARG A 134 -33.77 0.34 -8.54
#